data_AF-A0A5N9E1P2-F1
#
_entry.id   AF-A0A5N9E1P2-F1
#
_cell.length_a   1.000
_cell.length_b   1.000
_cell.length_c   1.000
_cell.angle_alpha   90.00
_cell.angle_beta   90.00
_cell.angle_gamma   90.00
#
_symmetry.space_group_name_H-M   'P 1'
#
loop_
_entity.id
_entity.type
_entity.pdbx_description
1 polymer ?
#
loop_
_entity_poly.entity_id
_entity_poly.type
_entity_poly.pdbx_seq_one_letter_code
_entity_poly.pdbx_strand_id
1 'polypeptide(L)'
;MTLMRKPATIIGAGGRAGTARAQMQLHETLGETGALVIVKTGLQVTAFADQQFDSDVNLIGENTRELLGSHLDALVKWTLQIARPHEFIS
;
A
#
# COMPACT_ATOMS: atom_id res chain seq x y z
N MET A 1 -18.46 -1.36 10.39
CA MET A 1 -17.51 -0.23 10.49
C MET A 1 -17.17 0.21 9.07
N THR A 2 -17.35 1.48 8.72
CA THR A 2 -17.24 1.99 7.32
C THR A 2 -15.79 2.34 6.92
N LEU A 3 -15.47 2.32 5.61
CA LEU A 3 -14.19 2.75 5.02
C LEU A 3 -14.22 4.19 4.49
N MET A 4 -15.37 4.85 4.55
CA MET A 4 -15.55 6.24 4.11
C MET A 4 -14.48 7.16 4.70
N ARG A 5 -13.79 7.89 3.82
CA ARG A 5 -12.72 8.87 4.13
C ARG A 5 -11.50 8.28 4.83
N LYS A 6 -11.35 6.95 4.91
CA LYS A 6 -10.17 6.34 5.52
C LYS A 6 -9.00 6.33 4.55
N PRO A 7 -7.81 6.84 4.94
CA PRO A 7 -6.59 6.65 4.16
C PRO A 7 -6.29 5.16 3.99
N ALA A 8 -5.89 4.77 2.79
CA ALA A 8 -5.51 3.39 2.49
C ALA A 8 -4.35 3.31 1.50
N THR A 9 -3.66 2.17 1.51
CA THR A 9 -2.70 1.80 0.48
C THR A 9 -2.79 0.30 0.20
N ILE A 10 -2.13 -0.17 -0.85
CA ILE A 10 -2.14 -1.56 -1.29
C ILE A 10 -0.70 -2.10 -1.38
N ILE A 11 -0.49 -3.28 -0.79
CA ILE A 11 0.76 -4.03 -0.87
C ILE A 11 0.40 -5.45 -1.31
N GLY A 12 1.19 -6.04 -2.22
CA GLY A 12 0.98 -7.43 -2.63
C GLY A 12 2.30 -8.18 -2.72
N ALA A 13 2.34 -9.38 -2.15
CA ALA A 13 3.47 -10.30 -2.23
C ALA A 13 3.08 -11.56 -3.00
N GLY A 14 3.84 -11.91 -4.04
CA GLY A 14 3.58 -13.08 -4.87
C GLY A 14 4.38 -13.08 -6.16
N GLY A 15 3.88 -13.80 -7.17
CA GLY A 15 4.43 -13.73 -8.53
C GLY A 15 4.11 -12.38 -9.17
N ARG A 16 5.11 -11.73 -9.80
CA ARG A 16 5.06 -10.35 -10.34
C ARG A 16 3.71 -9.98 -10.97
N ALA A 17 3.30 -10.70 -12.02
CA ALA A 17 2.10 -10.38 -12.79
C ALA A 17 0.77 -10.72 -12.07
N GLY A 18 0.82 -11.53 -11.01
CA GLY A 18 -0.36 -11.91 -10.22
C GLY A 18 -0.79 -10.81 -9.27
N THR A 19 0.16 -10.20 -8.56
CA THR A 19 -0.14 -9.12 -7.61
C THR A 19 -0.58 -7.85 -8.33
N ALA A 20 0.02 -7.49 -9.47
CA ALA A 20 -0.37 -6.30 -10.23
C ALA A 20 -1.88 -6.27 -10.58
N ARG A 21 -2.43 -7.38 -11.09
CA ARG A 21 -3.87 -7.48 -11.42
C ARG A 21 -4.76 -7.45 -10.18
N ALA A 22 -4.37 -8.17 -9.13
CA ALA A 22 -5.10 -8.14 -7.87
C ALA A 22 -5.14 -6.72 -7.25
N GLN A 23 -4.04 -5.97 -7.35
CA GLN A 23 -3.96 -4.60 -6.86
C GLN A 23 -4.84 -3.66 -7.67
N MET A 24 -4.91 -3.79 -9.00
CA MET A 24 -5.83 -3.00 -9.83
C MET A 24 -7.30 -3.23 -9.42
N GLN A 25 -7.71 -4.49 -9.31
CA GLN A 25 -9.07 -4.84 -8.89
C GLN A 25 -9.40 -4.32 -7.48
N LEU A 26 -8.45 -4.45 -6.55
CA LEU A 26 -8.62 -3.98 -5.19
C LEU A 26 -8.70 -2.45 -5.13
N HIS A 27 -7.97 -1.73 -5.97
CA HIS A 27 -8.03 -0.28 -6.05
C HIS A 27 -9.42 0.20 -6.51
N GLU A 28 -10.00 -0.42 -7.53
CA GLU A 28 -11.37 -0.14 -7.98
C GLU A 28 -12.38 -0.40 -6.84
N THR A 29 -12.27 -1.58 -6.20
CA THR A 29 -13.15 -1.97 -5.09
C THR A 29 -13.07 -0.97 -3.93
N LEU A 30 -11.87 -0.52 -3.57
CA LEU A 30 -11.67 0.47 -2.49
C LEU A 30 -12.26 1.84 -2.84
N GLY A 31 -12.22 2.24 -4.11
CA GLY A 31 -12.86 3.45 -4.61
C GLY A 31 -14.37 3.48 -4.32
N GLU A 32 -15.05 2.36 -4.56
CA GLU A 32 -16.49 2.21 -4.28
C GLU A 32 -16.83 2.30 -2.78
N THR A 33 -15.86 2.01 -1.90
CA THR A 33 -16.08 2.12 -0.44
C THR A 33 -15.91 3.54 0.12
N GLY A 34 -15.49 4.49 -0.72
CA GLY A 34 -15.13 5.85 -0.33
C GLY A 34 -13.81 5.94 0.46
N ALA A 35 -12.95 4.92 0.36
CA ALA A 35 -11.60 4.97 0.89
C ALA A 35 -10.73 5.94 0.07
N LEU A 36 -9.77 6.58 0.73
CA LEU A 36 -8.83 7.51 0.11
C LEU A 36 -7.51 6.77 -0.13
N VAL A 37 -7.42 6.07 -1.26
CA VAL A 37 -6.25 5.24 -1.62
C VAL A 37 -5.14 6.12 -2.21
N ILE A 38 -3.87 5.83 -1.88
CA ILE A 38 -2.70 6.48 -2.51
C ILE A 38 -2.71 6.23 -4.03
N VAL A 39 -2.53 7.29 -4.82
CA VAL A 39 -2.54 7.25 -6.31
C VAL A 39 -1.33 6.50 -6.91
N LYS A 40 -0.18 6.52 -6.22
CA LYS A 40 1.01 5.76 -6.64
C LYS A 40 0.71 4.25 -6.56
N THR A 41 1.13 3.50 -7.59
CA THR A 41 0.97 2.04 -7.64
C THR A 41 1.47 1.38 -6.35
N GLY A 42 0.67 0.41 -5.89
CA GLY A 42 0.95 -0.36 -4.68
C GLY A 42 2.33 -1.04 -4.73
N LEU A 43 2.89 -1.35 -3.55
CA LEU A 43 4.16 -2.06 -3.49
C LEU A 43 3.96 -3.50 -3.99
N GLN A 44 4.76 -3.89 -4.97
CA GLN A 44 4.79 -5.26 -5.52
C GLN A 44 6.03 -5.98 -5.03
N VAL A 45 5.83 -6.95 -4.13
CA VAL A 45 6.88 -7.78 -3.58
C VAL A 45 6.99 -9.08 -4.38
N THR A 46 8.16 -9.35 -4.94
CA THR A 46 8.49 -10.64 -5.58
C THR A 46 8.74 -11.70 -4.51
N ALA A 47 7.68 -12.35 -4.04
CA ALA A 47 7.77 -13.22 -2.86
C ALA A 47 8.66 -14.45 -3.04
N PHE A 48 8.88 -14.88 -4.28
CA PHE A 48 9.64 -16.08 -4.63
C PHE A 48 11.06 -15.77 -5.12
N ALA A 49 11.55 -14.54 -4.92
CA ALA A 49 12.95 -14.24 -5.15
C ALA A 49 13.82 -14.86 -4.04
N ASP A 50 15.04 -15.26 -4.39
CA ASP A 50 16.00 -15.77 -3.41
C ASP A 50 16.28 -14.73 -2.32
N GLN A 51 16.47 -15.18 -1.08
CA GLN A 51 16.77 -14.33 0.08
C GLN A 51 15.75 -13.19 0.31
N GLN A 52 14.50 -13.41 -0.08
CA GLN A 52 13.44 -12.44 0.15
C GLN A 52 12.81 -12.60 1.53
N PHE A 53 12.48 -13.85 1.90
CA PHE A 53 11.91 -14.24 3.18
C PHE A 53 12.75 -15.36 3.80
N ASP A 54 12.93 -15.34 5.12
CA ASP A 54 13.58 -16.43 5.86
C ASP A 54 12.59 -17.56 6.19
N SER A 55 13.06 -18.60 6.90
CA SER A 55 12.25 -19.74 7.31
C SER A 55 11.11 -19.38 8.27
N ASP A 56 11.23 -18.26 8.98
CA ASP A 56 10.23 -17.74 9.92
C ASP A 56 9.29 -16.73 9.24
N VAL A 57 9.38 -16.59 7.90
CA VAL A 57 8.58 -15.70 7.07
C VAL A 57 8.84 -14.21 7.37
N ASN A 58 10.02 -13.88 7.89
CA ASN A 58 10.46 -12.50 8.01
C ASN A 58 10.96 -11.99 6.66
N LEU A 59 10.61 -10.74 6.31
CA LEU A 59 11.16 -10.07 5.13
C LEU A 59 12.62 -9.68 5.39
N ILE A 60 13.55 -10.38 4.73
CA ILE A 60 15.00 -10.18 4.87
C ILE A 60 15.65 -9.48 3.67
N GLY A 61 14.97 -9.45 2.52
CA GLY A 61 15.50 -8.79 1.31
C GLY A 61 15.61 -7.27 1.46
N GLU A 62 16.84 -6.74 1.57
CA GLU A 62 17.09 -5.34 1.97
C GLU A 62 16.41 -4.31 1.07
N ASN A 63 16.55 -4.46 -0.26
CA ASN A 63 15.88 -3.57 -1.22
C ASN A 63 14.35 -3.54 -1.03
N THR A 64 13.74 -4.68 -0.68
CA THR A 64 12.29 -4.69 -0.43
C THR A 64 11.94 -4.04 0.90
N ARG A 65 12.78 -4.20 1.94
CA ARG A 65 12.59 -3.50 3.21
C ARG A 65 12.66 -1.99 3.03
N GLU A 66 13.60 -1.48 2.23
CA GLU A 66 13.70 -0.06 1.89
C GLU A 66 12.47 0.45 1.12
N LEU A 67 12.03 -0.31 0.10
CA LEU A 67 10.84 0.03 -0.67
C LEU A 67 9.57 -0.01 0.20
N LEU A 68 9.46 -0.97 1.12
CA LEU A 68 8.37 -1.07 2.08
C LEU A 68 8.37 0.11 3.05
N GLY A 69 9.52 0.47 3.62
CA GLY A 69 9.66 1.65 4.47
C GLY A 69 9.23 2.92 3.75
N SER A 70 9.74 3.14 2.53
CA SER A 70 9.37 4.29 1.69
C SER A 70 7.87 4.33 1.35
N HIS A 71 7.25 3.17 1.17
CA HIS A 71 5.82 3.06 0.88
C HIS A 71 4.96 3.37 2.12
N LEU A 72 5.36 2.90 3.31
CA LEU A 72 4.68 3.22 4.57
C LEU A 72 4.83 4.72 4.92
N ASP A 73 5.99 5.31 4.68
CA ASP A 73 6.19 6.76 4.82
C ASP A 73 5.26 7.56 3.90
N ALA A 74 5.03 7.07 2.67
CA ALA A 74 4.07 7.69 1.76
C ALA A 74 2.64 7.60 2.29
N LEU A 75 2.25 6.49 2.93
CA LEU A 75 0.94 6.36 3.57
C LEU A 75 0.78 7.31 4.77
N VAL A 76 1.81 7.46 5.59
CA VAL A 76 1.80 8.43 6.69
C VAL A 76 1.62 9.85 6.15
N LYS A 77 2.42 10.24 5.15
CA LYS A 77 2.32 11.57 4.51
C LYS A 77 0.94 11.79 3.91
N TRP A 78 0.40 10.80 3.20
CA TRP A 78 -0.94 10.86 2.62
C TRP A 78 -2.01 11.04 3.69
N THR A 79 -1.95 10.25 4.76
CA THR A 79 -2.87 10.35 5.90
C THR A 79 -2.85 11.74 6.52
N LEU A 80 -1.65 12.32 6.71
CA LEU A 80 -1.50 13.67 7.24
C LEU A 80 -1.95 14.77 6.28
N GLN A 81 -1.85 14.55 4.96
CA GLN A 81 -2.32 15.49 3.94
C GLN A 81 -3.85 15.52 3.88
N ILE A 82 -4.49 14.35 3.96
CA ILE A 82 -5.97 14.23 3.90
C ILE A 82 -6.65 14.43 5.26
N ALA A 83 -5.92 14.44 6.37
CA ALA A 83 -6.43 14.87 7.68
C ALA A 83 -6.49 16.40 7.80
N ARG A 84 -5.54 17.11 7.17
CA ARG A 84 -5.45 18.59 7.12
C ARG A 84 -6.47 19.38 6.25
N PRO A 85 -7.37 18.81 5.42
CA PRO A 85 -8.37 19.58 4.68
C PRO A 85 -9.48 20.18 5.56
N HIS A 86 -9.56 19.81 6.84
CA HIS A 86 -10.63 20.29 7.73
C HIS A 86 -10.38 21.70 8.31
N GLU A 87 -9.23 22.34 8.03
CA GLU A 87 -8.92 23.71 8.51
C GLU A 87 -9.21 24.82 7.48
N PHE A 88 -9.61 24.49 6.25
CA PHE A 88 -10.01 25.47 5.24
C PHE A 88 -11.54 25.57 5.17
N ILE A 89 -12.14 26.20 6.18
CA ILE A 89 -13.34 27.06 6.13
C ILE A 89 -13.37 27.78 7.48
N SER A 90 -12.96 29.05 7.49
CA SER A 90 -13.41 30.08 8.45
C SER A 90 -13.89 31.28 7.66
#